data_AF-A0A4Q4STP2-F1
#
_entry.id   AF-A0A4Q4STP2-F1
#
_cell.length_a   1.000
_cell.length_b   1.000
_cell.length_c   1.000
_cell.angle_alpha   90.00
_cell.angle_beta   90.00
_cell.angle_gamma   90.00
#
_symmetry.space_group_name_H-M   'P 1'
#
loop_
_entity.id
_entity.type
_entity.pdbx_description
1 polymer ?
#
loop_
_entity_poly.entity_id
_entity_poly.type
_entity_poly.pdbx_seq_one_letter_code
_entity_poly.pdbx_strand_id
1 'polypeptide(L)'
;MRHPLTGGGMTVGLNDVVILQDLLGPHKIPDRKGDRAVLRRMRKFHWKRKHINASLNILAQALCLLFAADDPQLQVLRQGFIEDIKQGNNHAEEPSGLMGDVFHNPFLLFCHFAAIAIHSLYVLLGDSYTRSALALPVAIVQCVRVIFTAGHLIAPYILAELRP
;
A
#
# COMPACT_ATOMS: atom_id res chain seq x y z
N MET A 1 -7.90 -3.25 12.21
CA MET A 1 -8.55 -2.06 11.60
C MET A 1 -7.46 -1.24 10.93
N ARG A 2 -7.79 -0.49 9.88
CA ARG A 2 -6.82 0.29 9.08
C ARG A 2 -6.85 1.77 9.46
N HIS A 3 -5.80 2.50 9.11
CA HIS A 3 -5.74 3.95 9.28
C HIS A 3 -6.78 4.65 8.38
N PRO A 4 -7.51 5.68 8.85
CA PRO A 4 -8.59 6.33 8.09
C PRO A 4 -8.13 7.22 6.93
N LEU A 5 -6.82 7.40 6.74
CA LEU A 5 -6.23 8.35 5.78
C LEU A 5 -6.72 8.19 4.33
N THR A 6 -6.97 6.95 3.89
CA THR A 6 -7.44 6.68 2.51
C THR A 6 -8.95 6.69 2.37
N GLY A 7 -9.71 6.85 3.45
CA GLY A 7 -11.18 6.78 3.41
C GLY A 7 -11.78 5.42 3.00
N GLY A 8 -10.96 4.39 2.72
CA GLY A 8 -11.41 3.10 2.16
C GLY A 8 -12.20 2.19 3.11
N GLY A 9 -12.57 2.66 4.31
CA GLY A 9 -13.33 1.88 5.30
C GLY A 9 -14.70 1.44 4.76
N MET A 10 -15.44 2.38 4.16
CA MET A 10 -16.76 2.11 3.58
C MET A 10 -16.66 1.18 2.37
N THR A 11 -15.68 1.40 1.50
CA THR A 11 -15.45 0.57 0.30
C THR A 11 -15.28 -0.89 0.66
N VAL A 12 -14.48 -1.18 1.69
CA VAL A 12 -14.30 -2.55 2.16
C VAL A 12 -15.54 -3.09 2.86
N GLY A 13 -16.28 -2.27 3.60
CA GLY A 13 -17.56 -2.71 4.18
C GLY A 13 -18.53 -3.18 3.09
N LEU A 14 -18.65 -2.42 2.00
CA LEU A 14 -19.48 -2.77 0.85
C LEU A 14 -18.95 -4.01 0.12
N ASN A 15 -17.63 -4.11 -0.08
CA ASN A 15 -16.99 -5.27 -0.70
C ASN A 15 -17.22 -6.54 0.13
N ASP A 16 -17.10 -6.45 1.46
CA ASP A 16 -17.39 -7.54 2.39
C ASP A 16 -18.85 -8.02 2.26
N VAL A 17 -19.81 -7.10 2.12
CA VAL A 17 -21.24 -7.43 1.90
C VAL A 17 -21.44 -8.19 0.59
N VAL A 18 -20.81 -7.75 -0.51
CA VAL A 18 -20.89 -8.42 -1.82
C VAL A 18 -20.31 -9.84 -1.74
N ILE A 19 -19.13 -10.01 -1.13
CA ILE A 19 -18.50 -11.32 -0.99
C ILE A 19 -19.34 -12.24 -0.09
N LEU A 20 -19.91 -11.71 0.99
CA LEU A 20 -20.80 -12.46 1.88
C LEU A 20 -22.07 -12.88 1.16
N GLN A 21 -22.69 -12.00 0.37
CA GLN A 21 -23.85 -12.34 -0.45
C GLN A 21 -23.50 -13.45 -1.45
N ASP A 22 -22.33 -13.36 -2.10
CA ASP A 22 -21.83 -14.37 -3.02
C ASP A 22 -21.57 -15.71 -2.35
N LEU A 23 -21.13 -15.74 -1.09
CA LEU A 23 -20.77 -16.99 -0.42
C LEU A 23 -21.92 -17.58 0.40
N LEU A 24 -22.78 -16.76 0.99
CA LEU A 24 -23.83 -17.14 1.96
C LEU A 24 -25.25 -16.78 1.48
N GLY A 25 -25.39 -16.37 0.22
CA GLY A 25 -26.68 -16.09 -0.40
C GLY A 25 -27.64 -17.27 -0.29
N PRO A 26 -28.95 -17.02 -0.11
CA PRO A 26 -29.95 -18.05 0.11
C PRO A 26 -30.01 -19.07 -1.04
N HIS A 27 -29.68 -18.67 -2.26
CA HIS A 27 -29.57 -19.57 -3.43
C HIS A 27 -28.43 -20.60 -3.30
N LYS A 28 -27.38 -20.31 -2.52
CA LYS A 28 -26.23 -21.21 -2.34
C LYS A 28 -26.25 -21.95 -1.01
N ILE A 29 -26.95 -21.47 0.01
CA ILE A 29 -27.20 -22.20 1.27
C ILE A 29 -28.69 -22.05 1.60
N PRO A 30 -29.55 -22.94 1.07
CA PRO A 30 -30.98 -22.91 1.35
C PRO A 30 -31.29 -23.20 2.82
N ASP A 31 -30.48 -24.07 3.45
CA ASP A 31 -30.60 -24.42 4.86
C ASP A 31 -29.35 -24.00 5.63
N ARG A 32 -29.44 -22.88 6.36
CA ARG A 32 -28.33 -22.29 7.15
C ARG A 32 -28.00 -23.08 8.41
N LYS A 33 -28.73 -24.15 8.72
CA LYS A 33 -28.55 -24.98 9.93
C LYS A 33 -27.27 -25.81 9.93
N GLY A 34 -26.60 -25.97 8.78
CA GLY A 34 -25.34 -26.72 8.67
C GLY A 34 -24.10 -25.92 9.05
N ASP A 35 -23.73 -25.93 10.33
CA ASP A 35 -22.55 -25.23 10.89
C ASP A 35 -21.26 -25.47 10.07
N ARG A 36 -21.03 -26.71 9.62
CA ARG A 36 -19.82 -27.07 8.86
C ARG A 36 -19.75 -26.42 7.46
N ALA A 37 -20.90 -26.23 6.80
CA ALA A 37 -20.96 -25.62 5.48
C ALA A 37 -20.72 -24.10 5.57
N VAL A 38 -21.32 -23.46 6.58
CA VAL A 38 -21.12 -22.04 6.88
C VAL A 38 -19.66 -21.79 7.25
N LEU A 39 -19.07 -22.58 8.17
CA LEU A 39 -17.67 -22.46 8.59
C LEU A 39 -16.68 -22.60 7.41
N ARG A 40 -16.94 -23.51 6.47
CA ARG A 40 -16.09 -23.67 5.28
C ARG A 40 -16.15 -22.44 4.37
N ARG A 41 -17.33 -21.84 4.20
CA ARG A 41 -17.49 -20.62 3.38
C ARG A 41 -16.99 -19.37 4.09
N MET A 42 -17.11 -19.29 5.41
CA MET A 42 -16.50 -18.22 6.21
C MET A 42 -14.98 -18.24 6.12
N ARG A 43 -14.34 -19.43 6.07
CA ARG A 43 -12.91 -19.52 5.75
C ARG A 43 -12.58 -18.96 4.37
N LYS A 44 -13.36 -19.29 3.34
CA LYS A 44 -13.20 -18.70 1.99
C LYS A 44 -13.42 -17.19 1.98
N PHE A 45 -14.40 -16.70 2.74
CA PHE A 45 -14.65 -15.27 2.92
C PHE A 45 -13.41 -14.57 3.51
N HIS A 46 -12.82 -15.10 4.58
CA HIS A 46 -11.64 -14.51 5.21
C HIS A 46 -10.47 -14.39 4.22
N TRP A 47 -10.24 -15.43 3.42
CA TRP A 47 -9.21 -15.43 2.39
C TRP A 47 -9.47 -14.41 1.27
N LYS A 48 -10.69 -14.39 0.73
CA LYS A 48 -11.05 -13.48 -0.37
C LYS A 48 -11.01 -12.02 0.09
N ARG A 49 -11.53 -11.75 1.29
CA ARG A 49 -11.46 -10.45 1.96
C ARG A 49 -10.02 -9.97 2.14
N LYS A 50 -9.12 -10.85 2.59
CA LYS A 50 -7.72 -10.51 2.83
C LYS A 50 -7.01 -10.13 1.53
N HIS A 51 -7.18 -10.93 0.48
CA HIS A 51 -6.59 -10.65 -0.83
C HIS A 51 -7.06 -9.32 -1.43
N ILE A 52 -8.37 -9.04 -1.37
CA ILE A 52 -8.97 -7.83 -1.92
C ILE A 52 -8.50 -6.59 -1.16
N ASN A 53 -8.50 -6.65 0.18
CA ASN A 53 -8.22 -5.49 1.01
C ASN A 53 -6.72 -5.26 1.27
N ALA A 54 -5.85 -6.22 0.94
CA ALA A 54 -4.43 -6.15 1.25
C ALA A 54 -3.77 -4.89 0.67
N SER A 55 -3.99 -4.60 -0.62
CA SER A 55 -3.43 -3.41 -1.28
C SER A 55 -3.88 -2.12 -0.60
N LEU A 56 -5.17 -1.99 -0.32
CA LEU A 56 -5.77 -0.83 0.35
C LEU A 56 -5.22 -0.64 1.77
N ASN A 57 -5.06 -1.74 2.52
CA ASN A 57 -4.52 -1.73 3.89
C ASN A 57 -3.03 -1.34 3.90
N ILE A 58 -2.22 -1.96 3.04
CA ILE A 58 -0.78 -1.68 2.93
C ILE A 58 -0.57 -0.23 2.50
N LEU A 59 -1.33 0.24 1.49
CA LEU A 59 -1.24 1.62 1.01
C LEU A 59 -1.58 2.63 2.10
N ALA A 60 -2.71 2.45 2.80
CA ALA A 60 -3.14 3.37 3.84
C ALA A 60 -2.11 3.52 4.96
N GLN A 61 -1.49 2.40 5.34
CA GLN A 61 -0.46 2.38 6.36
C GLN A 61 0.86 2.99 5.86
N ALA A 62 1.29 2.64 4.65
CA ALA A 62 2.51 3.17 4.04
C ALA A 62 2.45 4.69 3.89
N LEU A 63 1.33 5.22 3.37
CA LEU A 63 1.12 6.66 3.26
C LEU A 63 1.04 7.32 4.64
N CYS A 64 0.35 6.72 5.60
CA CYS A 64 0.30 7.24 6.96
C CYS A 64 1.71 7.39 7.56
N LEU A 65 2.53 6.35 7.44
CA LEU A 65 3.89 6.38 7.99
C LEU A 65 4.78 7.36 7.22
N LEU A 66 4.66 7.42 5.90
CA LEU A 66 5.41 8.36 5.06
C LEU A 66 5.10 9.82 5.41
N PHE A 67 3.83 10.15 5.65
CA PHE A 67 3.41 11.52 5.92
C PHE A 67 3.53 11.92 7.40
N ALA A 68 3.36 10.98 8.33
CA ALA A 68 3.40 11.25 9.77
C ALA A 68 4.78 11.15 10.41
N ALA A 69 5.74 10.49 9.77
CA ALA A 69 7.08 10.35 10.34
C ALA A 69 7.88 11.65 10.29
N ASP A 70 8.63 11.89 11.37
CA ASP A 70 9.61 12.98 11.47
C ASP A 70 11.04 12.46 11.30
N ASP A 71 11.23 11.53 10.36
CA ASP A 71 12.51 10.95 10.02
C ASP A 71 13.06 11.64 8.75
N PRO A 72 14.29 12.19 8.77
CA PRO A 72 14.90 12.85 7.60
C PRO A 72 14.90 11.99 6.33
N GLN A 73 15.07 10.67 6.45
CA GLN A 73 15.02 9.74 5.33
C GLN A 73 13.61 9.62 4.75
N LEU A 74 12.58 9.61 5.59
CA LEU A 74 11.19 9.57 5.14
C LEU A 74 10.74 10.91 4.57
N GLN A 75 11.32 12.03 5.00
CA GLN A 75 11.09 13.34 4.39
C GLN A 75 11.55 13.38 2.92
N VAL A 76 12.70 12.76 2.59
CA VAL A 76 13.17 12.63 1.20
C VAL A 76 12.16 11.86 0.34
N LEU A 77 11.68 10.71 0.83
CA LEU A 77 10.66 9.92 0.13
C LEU A 77 9.33 10.65 0.00
N ARG A 78 8.92 11.40 1.04
CA ARG A 78 7.70 12.21 1.02
C ARG A 78 7.79 13.30 -0.03
N GLN A 79 8.95 13.94 -0.18
CA GLN A 79 9.16 14.95 -1.19
C GLN A 79 9.13 14.35 -2.60
N GLY A 80 9.84 13.24 -2.83
CA GLY A 80 9.81 12.56 -4.13
C GLY A 80 8.43 12.02 -4.48
N PHE A 81 7.63 11.57 -3.50
CA PHE A 81 6.22 11.21 -3.69
C PHE A 81 5.37 12.39 -4.16
N ILE A 82 5.53 13.56 -3.53
CA ILE A 82 4.80 14.78 -3.92
C ILE A 82 5.22 15.24 -5.32
N GLU A 83 6.51 15.15 -5.64
CA GLU A 83 7.04 15.50 -6.97
C GLU A 83 6.56 14.54 -8.05
N ASP A 84 6.49 13.23 -7.75
CA ASP A 84 5.96 12.21 -8.67
C ASP A 84 4.47 12.46 -8.97
N ILE A 85 3.65 12.68 -7.94
CA ILE A 85 2.21 12.99 -8.14
C ILE A 85 2.01 14.26 -8.96
N LYS A 86 2.87 15.28 -8.78
CA LYS A 86 2.79 16.53 -9.55
C LYS A 86 3.02 16.35 -11.05
N GLN A 87 3.68 15.27 -11.48
CA GLN A 87 3.88 14.96 -12.90
C GLN A 87 2.58 14.54 -13.59
N GLY A 88 1.55 14.14 -12.83
CA GLY A 88 0.22 13.81 -13.34
C GLY A 88 0.17 12.51 -14.15
N ASN A 89 -0.91 12.33 -14.91
CA ASN A 89 -1.20 11.10 -15.67
C ASN A 89 -1.17 9.86 -14.76
N ASN A 90 -0.56 8.76 -15.24
CA ASN A 90 -0.44 7.50 -14.50
C ASN A 90 0.17 7.67 -13.09
N HIS A 91 1.05 8.66 -12.88
CA HIS A 91 1.68 8.92 -11.58
C HIS A 91 0.67 9.38 -10.50
N ALA A 92 -0.40 10.06 -10.92
CA ALA A 92 -1.48 10.47 -10.02
C ALA A 92 -2.67 9.49 -10.06
N GLU A 93 -2.97 8.92 -11.22
CA GLU A 93 -4.09 8.02 -11.43
C GLU A 93 -3.91 6.66 -10.74
N GLU A 94 -2.70 6.09 -10.75
CA GLU A 94 -2.44 4.79 -10.13
C GLU A 94 -2.60 4.83 -8.60
N PRO A 95 -1.98 5.76 -7.84
CA PRO A 95 -2.24 5.91 -6.41
C PRO A 95 -3.71 6.19 -6.12
N SER A 96 -4.36 7.04 -6.91
CA SER A 96 -5.77 7.39 -6.74
C SER A 96 -6.67 6.18 -6.95
N GLY A 97 -6.39 5.36 -7.98
CA GLY A 97 -7.11 4.12 -8.27
C GLY A 97 -6.87 3.04 -7.20
N LEU A 98 -5.66 2.97 -6.64
CA LEU A 98 -5.35 2.08 -5.51
C LEU A 98 -6.05 2.54 -4.22
N MET A 99 -6.14 3.85 -3.97
CA MET A 99 -6.93 4.42 -2.86
C MET A 99 -8.43 4.18 -3.05
N GLY A 100 -8.90 4.24 -4.30
CA GLY A 100 -10.30 3.99 -4.67
C GLY A 100 -10.71 2.52 -4.72
N ASP A 101 -9.82 1.57 -4.37
CA ASP A 101 -10.05 0.12 -4.49
C ASP A 101 -10.40 -0.33 -5.93
N VAL A 102 -9.98 0.43 -6.94
CA VAL A 102 -10.22 0.08 -8.36
C VAL A 102 -9.22 -1.00 -8.80
N PHE A 103 -7.98 -0.90 -8.32
CA PHE A 103 -6.91 -1.85 -8.63
C PHE A 103 -6.61 -2.77 -7.45
N HIS A 104 -6.92 -4.06 -7.59
CA HIS A 104 -6.69 -5.08 -6.56
C HIS A 104 -5.32 -5.76 -6.68
N ASN A 105 -4.32 -5.08 -7.22
CA ASN A 105 -3.01 -5.67 -7.52
C ASN A 105 -1.92 -5.18 -6.55
N PRO A 106 -1.53 -5.98 -5.54
CA PRO A 106 -0.49 -5.60 -4.59
C PRO A 106 0.90 -5.47 -5.25
N PHE A 107 1.12 -6.12 -6.39
CA PHE A 107 2.35 -5.96 -7.16
C PHE A 107 2.46 -4.58 -7.82
N LEU A 108 1.34 -4.05 -8.34
CA LEU A 108 1.29 -2.71 -8.91
C LEU A 108 1.64 -1.65 -7.83
N LEU A 109 1.08 -1.81 -6.63
CA LEU A 109 1.39 -0.99 -5.47
C LEU A 109 2.90 -0.99 -5.17
N PHE A 110 3.51 -2.17 -5.13
CA PHE A 110 4.94 -2.32 -4.88
C PHE A 110 5.79 -1.64 -5.96
N CYS A 111 5.46 -1.87 -7.23
CA CYS A 111 6.17 -1.25 -8.36
C CYS A 111 6.10 0.28 -8.30
N HIS A 112 4.93 0.83 -7.99
CA HIS A 112 4.74 2.28 -7.90
C HIS A 112 5.56 2.89 -6.74
N PHE A 113 5.50 2.29 -5.54
CA PHE A 113 6.35 2.73 -4.42
C PHE A 113 7.85 2.60 -4.70
N ALA A 114 8.27 1.54 -5.41
CA ALA A 114 9.65 1.36 -5.83
C ALA A 114 10.09 2.43 -6.84
N ALA A 115 9.21 2.80 -7.78
CA ALA A 115 9.46 3.87 -8.75
C ALA A 115 9.64 5.23 -8.05
N ILE A 116 8.74 5.58 -7.13
CA ILE A 116 8.85 6.80 -6.31
C ILE A 116 10.15 6.80 -5.49
N ALA A 117 10.51 5.67 -4.90
CA ALA A 117 11.76 5.56 -4.15
C ALA A 117 12.97 5.85 -5.06
N ILE A 118 13.05 5.21 -6.24
CA ILE A 118 14.12 5.46 -7.22
C ILE A 118 14.14 6.93 -7.66
N HIS A 119 12.97 7.52 -7.93
CA HIS A 119 12.85 8.92 -8.31
C HIS A 119 13.38 9.86 -7.20
N SER A 120 13.02 9.59 -5.94
CA SER A 120 13.50 10.34 -4.78
C SER A 120 15.02 10.28 -4.65
N LEU A 121 15.63 9.12 -4.90
CA LEU A 121 17.08 8.94 -4.88
C LEU A 121 17.76 9.68 -6.02
N TYR A 122 17.16 9.69 -7.22
CA TYR A 122 17.66 10.43 -8.37
C TYR A 122 17.69 11.94 -8.09
N VAL A 123 16.61 12.47 -7.52
CA VAL A 123 16.53 13.89 -7.11
C VAL A 123 17.58 14.22 -6.05
N LEU A 124 17.74 13.36 -5.03
CA LEU A 124 18.73 13.55 -3.97
C LEU A 124 20.18 13.57 -4.51
N LEU A 125 20.49 12.66 -5.43
CA LEU A 125 21.81 12.58 -6.08
C LEU A 125 22.06 13.79 -6.99
N GLY A 126 21.06 14.21 -7.77
CA GLY A 126 21.16 15.38 -8.66
C GLY A 126 21.39 16.68 -7.89
N ASP A 127 20.65 16.91 -6.81
CA ASP A 127 20.80 18.08 -5.95
C ASP A 127 22.18 18.09 -5.27
N SER A 128 22.63 16.92 -4.78
CA SER A 128 23.95 16.79 -4.16
C SER A 128 25.10 17.03 -5.14
N TYR A 129 25.00 16.51 -6.36
CA TYR A 129 25.98 16.74 -7.43
C TYR A 129 26.07 18.23 -7.80
N THR A 130 24.92 18.91 -7.88
CA THR A 130 24.85 20.34 -8.21
C THR A 130 25.50 21.21 -7.15
N ARG A 131 25.37 20.85 -5.87
CA ARG A 131 26.00 21.59 -4.76
C ARG A 131 27.50 21.36 -4.66
N SER A 132 27.95 20.10 -4.76
CA SER A 132 29.38 19.77 -4.72
C SER A 132 29.62 18.30 -5.07
N ALA A 133 30.58 18.02 -5.96
CA ALA A 133 31.00 16.64 -6.25
C ALA A 133 31.51 15.89 -5.00
N LEU A 134 31.98 16.62 -3.98
CA LEU A 134 32.40 16.05 -2.68
C LEU A 134 31.22 15.62 -1.78
N ALA A 135 30.00 16.08 -2.06
CA ALA A 135 28.80 15.67 -1.32
C ALA A 135 28.21 14.34 -1.83
N LEU A 136 28.67 13.84 -2.98
CA LEU A 136 28.18 12.62 -3.60
C LEU A 136 28.30 11.36 -2.70
N PRO A 137 29.40 11.13 -1.97
CA PRO A 137 29.51 9.98 -1.06
C PRO A 137 28.50 10.04 0.07
N VAL A 138 28.21 11.24 0.59
CA VAL A 138 27.22 11.45 1.66
C VAL A 138 25.82 11.15 1.13
N ALA A 139 25.51 11.61 -0.09
CA ALA A 139 24.24 11.33 -0.75
C ALA A 139 24.03 9.82 -0.97
N ILE A 140 25.07 9.08 -1.38
CA ILE A 140 24.99 7.61 -1.52
C ILE A 140 24.67 6.94 -0.18
N VAL A 141 25.28 7.37 0.91
CA VAL A 141 24.97 6.84 2.26
C VAL A 141 23.53 7.16 2.65
N GLN A 142 23.04 8.37 2.35
CA GLN A 142 21.64 8.74 2.57
C GLN A 142 20.69 7.86 1.75
N CYS A 143 21.02 7.59 0.49
CA CYS A 143 20.25 6.69 -0.37
C CYS A 143 20.10 5.29 0.24
N VAL A 144 21.19 4.71 0.72
CA VAL A 144 21.18 3.38 1.38
C VAL A 144 20.31 3.41 2.65
N ARG A 145 20.42 4.47 3.46
CA ARG A 145 19.60 4.65 4.65
C ARG A 145 18.11 4.77 4.33
N VAL A 146 17.75 5.49 3.27
CA VAL A 146 16.37 5.64 2.80
C VAL A 146 15.78 4.30 2.41
N ILE A 147 16.49 3.51 1.58
CA ILE A 147 16.04 2.18 1.16
C ILE A 147 15.86 1.25 2.37
N PHE A 148 16.84 1.24 3.29
CA PHE A 148 16.76 0.41 4.49
C PHE A 148 15.58 0.78 5.38
N THR A 149 15.37 2.08 5.60
CA THR A 149 14.27 2.61 6.43
C THR A 149 12.92 2.24 5.81
N ALA A 150 12.73 2.47 4.50
CA ALA A 150 11.49 2.13 3.80
C ALA A 150 11.21 0.62 3.81
N GLY A 151 12.24 -0.21 3.54
CA GLY A 151 12.11 -1.66 3.55
C GLY A 151 11.72 -2.19 4.93
N HIS A 152 12.39 -1.74 5.98
CA HIS A 152 12.07 -2.13 7.36
C HIS A 152 10.66 -1.69 7.79
N LEU A 153 10.23 -0.52 7.33
CA LEU A 153 8.93 0.04 7.66
C LEU A 153 7.77 -0.70 6.98
N ILE A 154 7.92 -1.06 5.70
CA ILE A 154 6.84 -1.66 4.89
C ILE A 154 6.77 -3.19 5.06
N ALA A 155 7.91 -3.87 5.23
CA ALA A 155 8.00 -5.32 5.37
C ALA A 155 7.03 -5.94 6.41
N PRO A 156 6.87 -5.42 7.64
CA PRO A 156 5.97 -6.03 8.62
C PRO A 156 4.50 -6.00 8.17
N TYR A 157 4.07 -4.97 7.44
CA TYR A 157 2.70 -4.84 6.95
C TYR A 157 2.41 -5.75 5.78
N ILE A 158 3.36 -5.88 4.85
CA ILE A 158 3.29 -6.87 3.77
C ILE A 158 3.19 -8.28 4.35
N LEU A 159 4.03 -8.62 5.33
CA LEU A 159 4.01 -9.92 5.99
C LEU A 159 2.71 -10.17 6.75
N ALA A 160 2.14 -9.15 7.41
CA ALA A 160 0.86 -9.27 8.10
C ALA A 160 -0.29 -9.59 7.12
N GLU A 161 -0.26 -9.01 5.92
CA GLU A 161 -1.28 -9.23 4.89
C GLU A 161 -1.04 -10.45 3.99
N LEU A 162 0.16 -11.03 3.97
CA LEU A 162 0.46 -12.28 3.24
C LEU A 162 0.33 -13.54 4.09
N ARG A 163 0.29 -13.43 5.43
CA ARG A 163 0.16 -14.60 6.32
C ARG A 163 -1.21 -15.29 6.16
N PRO A 164 -1.27 -16.63 6.12
CA PRO A 164 -2.52 -17.39 6.12
C PRO A 164 -3.42 -17.16 7.34
#